data_AF-A0A6N9T6N7-F1
#
_entry.id   AF-A0A6N9T6N7-F1
#
_cell.length_a   1.000
_cell.length_b   1.000
_cell.length_c   1.000
_cell.angle_alpha   90.00
_cell.angle_beta   90.00
_cell.angle_gamma   90.00
#
_symmetry.space_group_name_H-M   'P 1'
#
loop_
_entity.id
_entity.type
_entity.pdbx_description
1 polymer ?
#
loop_
_entity_poly.entity_id
_entity_poly.type
_entity_poly.pdbx_seq_one_letter_code
_entity_poly.pdbx_strand_id
1 'polypeptide(L)'
;MDSAYLFGITSQRNAWLTARQAVVAENVANADTPDYKTKDIAPFEDVLNQVGMKMVADNEAHIAMGGGYGEGVARTGQQDWVVTTTDKDVTIEQEMLKAGEVSRSYSLNTSIVKAFHRMLLNTVKG
;
A
#
# COMPACT_ATOMS: atom_id res chain seq x y z
N MET A 1 11.39 0.75 -16.82
CA MET A 1 10.20 0.52 -15.97
C MET A 1 9.02 1.18 -16.66
N ASP A 2 7.91 0.48 -16.81
CA ASP A 2 6.69 1.02 -17.40
C ASP A 2 6.03 2.03 -16.46
N SER A 3 5.55 3.16 -16.99
CA SER A 3 4.88 4.20 -16.20
C SER A 3 3.56 3.73 -15.58
N ALA A 4 2.84 2.85 -16.29
CA ALA A 4 1.63 2.23 -15.80
C ALA A 4 1.88 1.44 -14.50
N TYR A 5 3.03 0.78 -14.41
CA TYR A 5 3.43 0.02 -13.22
C TYR A 5 3.66 0.91 -11.99
N LEU A 6 4.34 2.05 -12.14
CA LEU A 6 4.55 2.99 -11.02
C LEU A 6 3.24 3.59 -10.52
N PHE A 7 2.35 3.99 -11.42
CA PHE A 7 1.04 4.52 -11.03
C PHE A 7 0.21 3.46 -10.32
N GLY A 8 0.28 2.20 -10.77
CA GLY A 8 -0.34 1.05 -10.11
C GLY A 8 0.17 0.86 -8.67
N ILE A 9 1.48 0.78 -8.47
CA ILE A 9 2.08 0.67 -7.12
C ILE A 9 1.69 1.86 -6.25
N THR A 10 1.75 3.07 -6.79
CA THR A 10 1.43 4.27 -6.00
C THR A 10 -0.04 4.30 -5.60
N SER A 11 -0.95 3.88 -6.50
CA SER A 11 -2.37 3.72 -6.19
C SER A 11 -2.57 2.71 -5.06
N GLN A 12 -1.89 1.56 -5.13
CA GLN A 12 -1.97 0.54 -4.08
C GLN A 12 -1.40 1.04 -2.74
N ARG A 13 -0.27 1.76 -2.77
CA ARG A 13 0.32 2.38 -1.58
C ARG A 13 -0.59 3.43 -0.96
N ASN A 14 -1.29 4.22 -1.77
CA ASN A 14 -2.29 5.16 -1.28
C ASN A 14 -3.47 4.42 -0.62
N ALA A 15 -3.97 3.34 -1.21
CA ALA A 15 -5.03 2.54 -0.59
C ALA A 15 -4.60 1.94 0.77
N TRP A 16 -3.35 1.47 0.86
CA TRP A 16 -2.75 1.01 2.12
C TRP A 16 -2.65 2.13 3.16
N LEU A 17 -2.18 3.32 2.75
CA LEU A 17 -2.11 4.50 3.63
C LEU A 17 -3.49 4.94 4.13
N THR A 18 -4.54 4.86 3.30
CA THR A 18 -5.93 5.16 3.72
C THR A 18 -6.37 4.22 4.82
N ALA A 19 -6.15 2.92 4.65
CA ALA A 19 -6.52 1.94 5.65
C ALA A 19 -5.73 2.14 6.94
N ARG A 20 -4.42 2.43 6.85
CA ARG A 20 -3.59 2.69 8.03
C ARG A 20 -4.04 3.94 8.77
N GLN A 21 -4.43 5.00 8.05
CA GLN A 21 -5.02 6.19 8.67
C GLN A 21 -6.30 5.86 9.44
N ALA A 22 -7.17 4.99 8.89
CA ALA A 22 -8.39 4.57 9.55
C ALA A 22 -8.10 3.80 10.84
N VAL A 23 -7.11 2.89 10.83
CA VAL A 23 -6.68 2.14 12.02
C VAL A 23 -6.09 3.08 13.09
N VAL A 24 -5.25 4.03 12.70
CA VAL A 24 -4.72 5.05 13.64
C VAL A 24 -5.86 5.88 14.24
N ALA A 25 -6.84 6.29 13.43
CA ALA A 25 -8.01 7.01 13.93
C ALA A 25 -8.86 6.17 14.88
N GLU A 26 -9.02 4.87 14.60
CA GLU A 26 -9.71 3.92 15.47
C GLU A 26 -8.97 3.77 16.81
N ASN A 27 -7.64 3.66 16.81
CA ASN A 27 -6.86 3.61 18.04
C ASN A 27 -7.04 4.89 18.87
N VAL A 28 -6.93 6.07 18.24
CA VAL A 28 -7.12 7.36 18.93
C VAL A 28 -8.52 7.45 19.54
N ALA A 29 -9.56 7.02 18.82
CA ALA A 29 -10.93 7.04 19.31
C ALA A 29 -11.16 6.10 20.51
N ASN A 30 -10.40 5.01 20.60
CA ASN A 30 -10.52 4.01 21.66
C ASN A 30 -9.41 4.11 22.71
N ALA A 31 -8.63 5.20 22.75
CA ALA A 31 -7.47 5.30 23.63
C ALA A 31 -7.78 5.16 25.13
N ASP A 32 -8.94 5.68 25.54
CA ASP A 32 -9.42 5.59 26.94
C ASP A 32 -10.36 4.40 27.18
N THR A 33 -10.42 3.44 26.24
CA THR A 33 -11.29 2.26 26.37
C THR A 33 -10.55 1.15 27.13
N PRO A 34 -11.08 0.66 28.27
CA PRO A 34 -10.49 -0.44 29.00
C PRO A 34 -10.33 -1.69 28.14
N ASP A 35 -9.24 -2.43 28.33
CA ASP A 35 -8.90 -3.65 27.61
C ASP A 35 -8.74 -3.49 26.08
N TYR A 36 -8.77 -2.26 25.54
CA TYR A 36 -8.55 -2.03 24.11
C TYR A 36 -7.09 -2.27 23.74
N LYS A 37 -6.89 -3.00 22.63
CA LYS A 37 -5.58 -3.37 22.12
C LYS A 37 -5.27 -2.62 20.85
N THR A 38 -4.09 -2.01 20.80
CA THR A 38 -3.65 -1.20 19.67
C THR A 38 -3.55 -2.05 18.41
N LYS A 39 -4.11 -1.55 17.31
CA LYS A 39 -4.05 -2.18 15.99
C LYS A 39 -3.07 -1.43 15.08
N ASP A 40 -2.44 -2.12 14.14
CA ASP A 40 -1.72 -1.51 13.02
C ASP A 40 -1.89 -2.37 11.77
N ILE A 41 -1.43 -1.89 10.63
CA ILE A 41 -1.44 -2.65 9.38
C ILE A 41 -0.03 -3.17 9.10
N ALA A 42 0.07 -4.38 8.56
CA ALA A 42 1.33 -4.94 8.08
C ALA A 42 2.06 -3.96 7.14
N PRO A 43 3.41 -3.92 7.18
CA PRO A 43 4.20 -3.05 6.33
C PRO A 43 3.87 -3.19 4.83
N PHE A 44 3.91 -2.07 4.10
CA PHE A 44 3.60 -2.09 2.67
C PHE A 44 4.60 -2.92 1.86
N GLU A 45 5.82 -3.07 2.35
CA GLU A 45 6.87 -3.91 1.77
C GLU A 45 6.42 -5.38 1.68
N ASP A 46 5.70 -5.87 2.68
CA ASP A 46 5.18 -7.25 2.70
C ASP A 46 4.07 -7.44 1.67
N VAL A 47 3.25 -6.41 1.46
CA VAL A 47 2.24 -6.36 0.38
C VAL A 47 2.93 -6.43 -0.98
N LEU A 48 4.00 -5.66 -1.18
CA LEU A 48 4.75 -5.64 -2.43
C LEU A 48 5.44 -7.00 -2.70
N ASN A 49 6.01 -7.62 -1.66
CA ASN A 49 6.64 -8.93 -1.75
C ASN A 49 5.64 -10.04 -2.09
N GLN A 50 4.39 -9.95 -1.62
CA GLN A 50 3.31 -10.88 -2.02
C GLN A 50 2.90 -10.72 -3.49
N VAL A 51 2.98 -9.51 -4.06
CA VAL A 51 2.69 -9.27 -5.49
C VAL A 51 3.74 -9.96 -6.38
N GLY A 52 4.96 -10.16 -5.89
CA GLY A 52 6.03 -10.83 -6.62
C GLY A 52 5.92 -12.37 -6.73
N MET A 53 5.00 -13.03 -6.02
CA MET A 53 4.98 -14.50 -5.88
C MET A 53 3.68 -15.20 -6.33
N LYS A 54 2.85 -14.60 -7.19
CA LYS A 54 1.64 -15.28 -7.68
C LYS A 54 1.69 -15.58 -9.17
N MET A 55 2.40 -16.64 -9.56
CA MET A 55 2.12 -17.34 -10.81
C MET A 55 0.97 -18.32 -10.57
N VAL A 56 -0.20 -18.06 -11.13
CA VAL A 56 -1.29 -19.04 -11.20
C VAL A 56 -1.43 -19.44 -12.66
N ALA A 57 -1.24 -20.73 -12.93
CA ALA A 57 -1.42 -21.30 -14.25
C ALA A 57 -2.77 -22.02 -14.30
N ASP A 58 -3.56 -21.69 -15.31
CA ASP A 58 -4.90 -22.27 -15.50
C ASP A 58 -4.85 -23.66 -16.15
N ASN A 59 -3.67 -24.10 -16.61
CA ASN A 59 -3.42 -25.38 -17.26
C ASN A 59 -1.95 -25.80 -17.05
N GLU A 60 -1.69 -27.09 -16.80
CA GLU A 60 -0.34 -27.65 -16.58
C GLU A 60 0.63 -27.41 -17.76
N ALA A 61 0.12 -27.18 -18.98
CA ALA A 61 0.94 -26.85 -20.16
C ALA A 61 1.26 -25.35 -20.32
N HIS A 62 0.70 -24.47 -19.47
CA HIS A 62 0.83 -23.01 -19.62
C HIS A 62 2.05 -22.42 -18.89
N ILE A 63 2.71 -23.17 -18.01
CA ILE A 63 4.05 -22.81 -17.52
C ILE A 63 5.09 -23.38 -18.50
N ALA A 64 4.96 -22.98 -19.77
CA ALA A 64 6.02 -23.13 -20.74
C ALA A 64 7.05 -22.03 -20.46
N MET A 65 8.26 -22.44 -20.10
CA MET A 65 9.42 -21.58 -19.86
C MET A 65 9.62 -20.57 -21.01
N GLY A 66 9.33 -19.29 -20.77
CA GLY A 66 9.57 -18.21 -21.74
C GLY A 66 9.12 -16.86 -21.20
N GLY A 67 10.04 -15.90 -21.12
CA GLY A 67 9.85 -14.63 -20.44
C GLY A 67 8.69 -13.77 -20.96
N GLY A 68 8.05 -13.07 -20.04
CA GLY A 68 7.02 -12.07 -20.32
C GLY A 68 6.39 -11.63 -19.00
N TYR A 69 6.74 -10.43 -18.55
CA TYR A 69 6.22 -9.80 -17.34
C TYR A 69 4.70 -9.84 -17.34
N GLY A 70 4.11 -10.47 -16.32
CA GLY A 70 2.67 -10.68 -16.22
C GLY A 70 1.89 -9.37 -16.34
N GLU A 71 1.06 -9.31 -17.36
CA GLU A 71 -0.06 -8.38 -17.46
C GLU A 71 -1.16 -8.83 -16.50
N GLY A 72 -1.60 -7.92 -15.64
CA GLY A 72 -2.59 -8.13 -14.58
C GLY A 72 -2.20 -7.26 -13.38
N VAL A 73 -3.03 -6.37 -12.83
CA VAL A 73 -4.46 -6.53 -12.57
C VAL A 73 -5.05 -5.13 -12.30
N ALA A 74 -6.19 -4.80 -12.91
CA ALA A 74 -7.12 -3.84 -12.32
C ALA A 74 -7.73 -4.48 -11.07
N ARG A 75 -7.16 -4.23 -9.88
CA ARG A 75 -7.78 -4.65 -8.62
C ARG A 75 -8.71 -3.55 -8.13
N THR A 76 -9.91 -3.52 -8.70
CA THR A 76 -11.08 -2.95 -8.01
C THR A 76 -11.62 -4.04 -7.08
N GLY A 77 -10.96 -4.21 -5.94
CA GLY A 77 -11.37 -5.12 -4.89
C GLY A 77 -10.92 -4.51 -3.58
N GLN A 78 -11.84 -4.40 -2.63
CA GLN A 78 -11.56 -4.01 -1.25
C GLN A 78 -10.42 -4.92 -0.75
N GLN A 79 -9.21 -4.38 -0.70
CA GLN A 79 -8.04 -5.15 -0.32
C GLN A 79 -8.11 -5.28 1.20
N ASP A 80 -8.44 -6.47 1.69
CA ASP A 80 -8.39 -6.77 3.12
C ASP A 80 -6.93 -6.71 3.57
N TRP A 81 -6.58 -5.61 4.24
CA TRP A 81 -5.26 -5.43 4.78
C TRP A 81 -5.08 -6.30 6.02
N VAL A 82 -3.91 -6.92 6.16
CA VAL A 82 -3.59 -7.68 7.37
C VAL A 82 -3.43 -6.70 8.53
N VAL A 83 -4.44 -6.65 9.39
CA VAL A 83 -4.41 -5.88 10.63
C VAL A 83 -3.75 -6.72 11.72
N THR A 84 -2.69 -6.19 12.31
CA THR A 84 -2.00 -6.78 13.45
C THR A 84 -2.51 -6.12 14.73
N THR A 85 -2.81 -6.92 15.75
CA THR A 85 -3.17 -6.42 17.08
C THR A 85 -1.98 -6.63 18.02
N THR A 86 -1.66 -5.62 18.81
CA THR A 86 -0.57 -5.65 19.79
C THR A 86 -1.16 -5.72 21.19
N ASP A 87 -0.49 -6.42 22.12
CA ASP A 87 -0.90 -6.48 23.54
C ASP A 87 -0.72 -5.16 24.31
N LYS A 88 -0.28 -4.09 23.65
CA LYS A 88 -0.01 -2.79 24.24
C LYS A 88 -1.25 -1.89 24.21
N ASP A 89 -1.41 -1.14 25.28
CA ASP A 89 -2.39 -0.06 25.39
C ASP A 89 -2.04 1.07 24.41
N VAL A 90 -3.04 1.89 24.08
CA VAL A 90 -2.88 2.98 23.11
C VAL A 90 -2.22 4.18 23.78
N THR A 91 -1.18 4.70 23.14
CA THR A 91 -0.54 5.97 23.53
C THR A 91 -0.85 7.03 22.48
N ILE A 92 -1.58 8.08 22.84
CA ILE A 92 -2.03 9.14 21.91
C ILE A 92 -0.84 9.80 21.21
N GLU A 93 0.25 10.08 21.92
CA GLU A 93 1.45 10.69 21.36
C GLU A 93 2.03 9.84 20.23
N GLN A 94 2.02 8.51 20.41
CA GLN A 94 2.52 7.58 19.41
C GLN A 94 1.57 7.49 18.20
N GLU A 95 0.26 7.47 18.40
CA GLU A 95 -0.71 7.48 17.31
C GLU A 95 -0.67 8.79 16.51
N MET A 96 -0.44 9.92 17.16
CA MET A 96 -0.24 11.22 16.49
C MET A 96 1.04 11.25 15.65
N LEU A 97 2.12 10.62 16.12
CA LEU A 97 3.33 10.44 15.31
C LEU A 97 3.04 9.59 14.06
N LYS A 98 2.34 8.46 14.20
CA LYS A 98 1.93 7.62 13.08
C LYS A 98 1.05 8.38 12.07
N ALA A 99 0.09 9.19 12.55
CA ALA A 99 -0.73 10.04 11.68
C ALA A 99 0.12 11.04 10.87
N GLY A 100 1.13 11.63 11.51
CA GLY A 100 2.11 12.48 10.84
C GLY A 100 2.92 11.75 9.75
N GLU A 101 3.35 10.52 10.03
CA GLU A 101 4.04 9.67 9.06
C GLU A 101 3.17 9.32 7.86
N VAL A 102 1.88 9.01 8.09
CA VAL A 102 0.92 8.73 7.02
C VAL A 102 0.75 9.96 6.11
N SER A 103 0.55 11.15 6.70
CA SER A 103 0.44 12.41 5.96
C SER A 103 1.69 12.72 5.12
N ARG A 104 2.88 12.53 5.71
CA ARG A 104 4.16 12.69 5.01
C ARG A 104 4.30 11.71 3.84
N SER A 105 3.88 10.46 4.03
CA SER A 105 3.93 9.43 3.00
C SER A 105 2.99 9.72 1.82
N TYR A 106 1.80 10.26 2.07
CA TYR A 106 0.91 10.75 1.03
C TYR A 106 1.51 11.89 0.20
N SER A 107 2.14 12.84 0.88
CA SER A 107 2.81 13.98 0.24
C SER A 107 3.97 13.50 -0.65
N LEU A 108 4.72 12.50 -0.19
CA LEU A 108 5.78 11.87 -0.96
C LEU A 108 5.24 11.16 -2.21
N ASN A 109 4.20 10.32 -2.07
CA ASN A 109 3.57 9.63 -3.21
C ASN A 109 3.10 10.62 -4.28
N THR A 110 2.46 11.71 -3.86
CA THR A 110 2.03 12.79 -4.76
C THR A 110 3.21 13.42 -5.50
N SER A 111 4.31 13.66 -4.80
CA SER A 111 5.52 14.26 -5.38
C SER A 111 6.18 13.34 -6.41
N ILE A 112 6.21 12.02 -6.14
CA ILE A 112 6.73 11.00 -7.06
C ILE A 112 5.88 10.94 -8.35
N VAL A 113 4.56 10.84 -8.21
CA VAL A 113 3.63 10.80 -9.36
C VAL A 113 3.78 12.04 -10.22
N LYS A 114 3.87 13.23 -9.61
CA LYS A 114 4.08 14.50 -10.32
C LYS A 114 5.41 14.51 -11.10
N ALA A 115 6.49 14.04 -10.48
CA ALA A 115 7.81 14.00 -11.11
C ALA A 115 7.82 13.07 -12.34
N PHE A 116 7.26 11.86 -12.20
CA PHE A 116 7.16 10.90 -13.30
C PHE A 116 6.23 11.37 -14.41
N HIS A 117 5.09 11.96 -14.06
CA HIS A 117 4.18 12.54 -15.05
C HIS A 117 4.87 13.63 -15.87
N ARG A 118 5.65 14.52 -15.22
CA ARG A 118 6.46 15.53 -15.94
C ARG A 118 7.49 14.88 -16.86
N MET A 119 8.16 13.82 -16.41
CA MET A 119 9.11 13.08 -17.24
C MET A 119 8.43 12.51 -18.50
N LEU A 120 7.26 11.88 -18.37
CA LEU A 120 6.50 11.35 -19.50
C LEU A 120 6.08 12.43 -20.50
N LEU A 121 5.59 13.57 -20.01
CA LEU A 121 5.21 14.67 -20.90
C LEU A 121 6.42 15.24 -21.66
N ASN A 122 7.60 15.26 -21.04
CA ASN A 122 8.82 15.72 -21.70
C ASN A 122 9.28 14.75 -22.79
N THR A 123 9.06 13.44 -22.64
CA THR A 123 9.42 12.46 -23.68
C THR A 123 8.45 12.46 -24.87
N VAL A 124 7.17 12.79 -24.64
CA VAL A 124 6.16 12.87 -25.72
C VAL A 124 6.25 14.15 -26.54
N LYS A 125 6.80 15.22 -25.97
CA LYS A 125 7.01 16.51 -26.65
C LYS A 125 8.34 16.61 -27.41
N GLY A 126 9.20 15.60 -27.29
CA GLY A 126 10.48 15.49 -28.00
C GLY A 126 10.33 14.92 -29.40
#